data_AF-A0A7Z0AWE7-F1
#
_entry.id   AF-A0A7Z0AWE7-F1
#
_cell.length_a   1.000
_cell.length_b   1.000
_cell.length_c   1.000
_cell.angle_alpha   90.00
_cell.angle_beta   90.00
_cell.angle_gamma   90.00
#
_symmetry.space_group_name_H-M   'P 1'
#
loop_
_entity.id
_entity.type
_entity.pdbx_description
1 polymer ?
#
loop_
_entity_poly.entity_id
_entity_poly.type
_entity_poly.pdbx_seq_one_letter_code
_entity_poly.pdbx_strand_id
1 'polypeptide(L)'
;MGHSYQIALRALCDVRQSEQVDPLNVQRLREAIIQAGHWLEPIIVERSRGIVMDGNHRFNAARALGLKRVPCIQLDYADPRVCVRHWQTGQAFEVAQIFTTIERGELFPYKTTRHAFDPALPVVSIPLQCLYD
;
A
#
# COMPACT_ATOMS: atom_id res chain seq x y z
N MET A 1 -22.46 -6.40 11.70
CA MET A 1 -21.33 -6.48 12.66
C MET A 1 -20.18 -5.72 12.01
N GLY A 2 -19.64 -4.70 12.68
CA GLY A 2 -18.84 -3.65 12.03
C GLY A 2 -17.66 -4.19 11.22
N HIS A 3 -17.64 -3.91 9.91
CA HIS A 3 -16.56 -4.31 9.00
C HIS A 3 -15.38 -3.34 9.09
N SER A 4 -14.89 -3.04 10.30
CA SER A 4 -13.74 -2.16 10.49
C SER A 4 -12.47 -2.82 9.98
N TYR A 5 -11.61 -2.04 9.32
CA TYR A 5 -10.26 -2.50 8.98
C TYR A 5 -9.39 -2.57 10.23
N GLN A 6 -8.58 -3.62 10.33
CA GLN A 6 -7.55 -3.72 11.36
C GLN A 6 -6.26 -3.14 10.82
N ILE A 7 -5.69 -2.19 11.56
CA ILE A 7 -4.38 -1.61 11.28
C ILE A 7 -3.34 -2.33 12.16
N ALA A 8 -2.24 -2.76 11.54
CA ALA A 8 -1.10 -3.35 12.23
C ALA A 8 0.19 -2.74 11.69
N LEU A 9 1.20 -2.56 12.56
CA LEU A 9 2.54 -2.24 12.10
C LEU A 9 3.17 -3.47 11.46
N ARG A 10 3.57 -3.35 10.20
CA ARG A 10 4.27 -4.40 9.45
C ARG A 10 5.70 -3.97 9.20
N ALA A 11 6.65 -4.91 9.28
CA ALA A 11 8.04 -4.64 8.92
C ALA A 11 8.12 -4.25 7.45
N LEU A 12 8.88 -3.20 7.14
CA LEU A 12 8.98 -2.66 5.79
C LEU A 12 9.60 -3.67 4.82
N CYS A 13 10.46 -4.58 5.32
CA CYS A 13 11.03 -5.68 4.54
C CYS A 13 10.00 -6.72 4.10
N ASP A 14 8.84 -6.80 4.77
CA ASP A 14 7.78 -7.75 4.46
C ASP A 14 6.72 -7.15 3.53
N VAL A 15 6.94 -5.92 3.03
CA VAL A 15 6.04 -5.22 2.10
C VAL A 15 6.69 -5.19 0.72
N ARG A 16 5.92 -5.55 -0.30
CA ARG A 16 6.38 -5.71 -1.68
C ARG A 16 5.65 -4.73 -2.58
N GLN A 17 6.41 -3.84 -3.21
CA GLN A 17 5.90 -2.95 -4.25
C GLN A 17 5.26 -3.76 -5.38
N SER A 18 4.12 -3.28 -5.88
CA SER A 18 3.40 -3.93 -6.98
C SER A 18 3.54 -3.17 -8.29
N GLU A 19 3.63 -1.84 -8.22
CA GLU A 19 3.67 -0.95 -9.38
C GLU A 19 4.84 0.01 -9.31
N GLN A 20 5.35 0.41 -10.48
CA GLN A 20 6.23 1.57 -10.61
C GLN A 20 5.55 2.84 -10.05
N VAL A 21 6.35 3.74 -9.52
CA VAL A 21 5.89 4.98 -8.91
C VAL A 21 6.44 6.18 -9.66
N ASP A 22 5.71 7.28 -9.61
CA ASP A 22 6.22 8.61 -9.98
C ASP A 22 7.22 9.09 -8.89
N PRO A 23 8.52 9.23 -9.22
CA PRO A 23 9.54 9.63 -8.25
C PRO A 23 9.30 11.02 -7.64
N LEU A 24 8.72 11.96 -8.41
CA LEU A 24 8.43 13.30 -7.92
C LEU A 24 7.31 13.25 -6.87
N ASN A 25 6.31 12.40 -7.07
CA ASN A 25 5.26 12.19 -6.08
C ASN A 25 5.80 11.51 -4.82
N VAL A 26 6.74 10.55 -4.96
CA VAL A 26 7.42 9.95 -3.79
C VAL A 26 8.16 11.03 -3.00
N GLN A 27 8.90 11.91 -3.66
CA GLN A 27 9.64 12.99 -2.99
C GLN A 27 8.69 13.94 -2.23
N ARG A 28 7.64 14.42 -2.90
CA ARG A 28 6.64 15.31 -2.28
C ARG A 28 5.99 14.66 -1.06
N LEU A 29 5.63 13.39 -1.19
CA LEU A 29 5.00 12.65 -0.10
C LEU A 29 5.95 12.44 1.07
N ARG A 30 7.22 12.12 0.79
CA ARG A 30 8.28 12.06 1.82
C ARG A 30 8.40 13.38 2.58
N GLU A 31 8.46 14.49 1.87
CA GLU A 31 8.56 15.83 2.47
C GLU A 31 7.32 16.15 3.32
N ALA A 32 6.11 15.83 2.83
CA ALA A 32 4.87 16.02 3.56
C ALA A 32 4.80 15.16 4.85
N ILE A 33 5.27 13.90 4.80
CA ILE A 33 5.35 13.03 5.97
C ILE A 33 6.31 13.59 7.02
N ILE A 34 7.48 14.10 6.59
CA ILE A 34 8.44 14.75 7.50
C ILE A 34 7.80 15.97 8.15
N GLN A 35 7.16 16.83 7.36
CA GLN A 35 6.55 18.07 7.84
C GLN A 35 5.42 17.80 8.84
N ALA A 36 4.61 16.76 8.62
CA ALA A 36 3.55 16.36 9.54
C ALA A 36 4.10 15.74 10.84
N GLY A 37 5.32 15.19 10.81
CA GLY A 37 5.91 14.42 11.92
C GLY A 37 5.15 13.14 12.27
N HIS A 38 4.12 12.80 11.50
CA HIS A 38 3.23 11.67 11.71
C HIS A 38 2.93 10.99 10.38
N TRP A 39 2.73 9.67 10.47
CA TRP A 39 2.17 8.88 9.40
C TRP A 39 0.65 8.87 9.52
N LEU A 40 -0.05 9.28 8.44
CA LEU A 40 -1.47 9.62 8.50
C LEU A 40 -2.42 8.63 7.80
N GLU A 41 -1.91 7.78 6.90
CA GLU A 41 -2.76 6.85 6.16
C GLU A 41 -2.09 5.48 5.98
N PRO A 42 -2.76 4.36 6.29
CA PRO A 42 -2.15 3.04 6.19
C PRO A 42 -1.84 2.64 4.74
N ILE A 43 -0.83 1.80 4.56
CA ILE A 43 -0.58 1.12 3.28
C ILE A 43 -1.45 -0.13 3.23
N ILE A 44 -2.21 -0.33 2.16
CA ILE A 44 -3.04 -1.51 2.02
C ILE A 44 -2.22 -2.58 1.33
N VAL A 45 -2.14 -3.76 1.96
CA VAL A 45 -1.34 -4.87 1.46
C VAL A 45 -2.16 -6.15 1.40
N GLU A 46 -1.83 -6.98 0.41
CA GLU A 46 -2.23 -8.37 0.39
C GLU A 46 -1.60 -9.10 1.58
N ARG A 47 -2.44 -9.83 2.32
CA ARG A 47 -2.12 -10.39 3.64
C ARG A 47 -0.88 -11.28 3.61
N SER A 48 -0.85 -12.25 2.70
CA SER A 48 0.12 -13.35 2.73
C SER A 48 1.51 -12.92 2.26
N ARG A 49 1.61 -12.23 1.13
CA ARG A 49 2.87 -11.87 0.48
C ARG A 49 3.26 -10.40 0.69
N GLY A 50 2.39 -9.60 1.30
CA GLY A 50 2.65 -8.18 1.56
C GLY A 50 2.63 -7.31 0.30
N ILE A 51 1.98 -7.77 -0.77
CA ILE A 51 1.92 -7.04 -2.04
C ILE A 51 1.07 -5.78 -1.83
N VAL A 52 1.62 -4.63 -2.15
CA VAL A 52 0.89 -3.35 -2.02
C VAL A 52 -0.32 -3.35 -2.96
N MET A 53 -1.51 -3.25 -2.39
CA MET A 53 -2.75 -2.98 -3.12
C MET A 53 -2.93 -1.47 -3.32
N ASP A 54 -2.64 -0.68 -2.29
CA ASP A 54 -2.71 0.78 -2.35
C ASP A 54 -1.63 1.43 -1.49
N GLY A 55 -1.03 2.50 -2.01
CA GLY A 55 0.05 3.23 -1.35
C GLY A 55 1.48 2.88 -1.79
N ASN A 56 1.72 2.52 -3.06
CA ASN A 56 3.08 2.28 -3.57
C ASN A 56 4.01 3.50 -3.38
N HIS A 57 3.51 4.74 -3.54
CA HIS A 57 4.29 5.95 -3.24
C HIS A 57 4.59 6.10 -1.74
N ARG A 58 3.61 5.83 -0.87
CA ARG A 58 3.79 5.82 0.59
C ARG A 58 4.88 4.82 0.98
N PHE A 59 4.81 3.60 0.46
CA PHE A 59 5.84 2.58 0.67
C PHE A 59 7.25 3.06 0.25
N ASN A 60 7.36 3.67 -0.94
CA ASN A 60 8.64 4.19 -1.41
C ASN A 60 9.15 5.39 -0.59
N ALA A 61 8.25 6.25 -0.11
CA ALA A 61 8.59 7.33 0.80
C ALA A 61 9.10 6.78 2.15
N ALA A 62 8.46 5.75 2.70
CA ALA A 62 8.92 5.05 3.90
C ALA A 62 10.33 4.46 3.73
N ARG A 63 10.60 3.84 2.57
CA ARG A 63 11.95 3.32 2.23
C ARG A 63 12.97 4.44 2.16
N ALA A 64 12.65 5.55 1.48
CA ALA A 64 13.55 6.70 1.36
C ALA A 64 13.80 7.42 2.69
N LEU A 65 12.86 7.32 3.64
CA LEU A 65 13.01 7.80 5.01
C LEU A 65 13.83 6.85 5.89
N GLY A 66 14.03 5.59 5.48
CA GLY A 66 14.72 4.59 6.29
C GLY A 66 13.86 4.00 7.41
N LEU A 67 12.53 4.08 7.30
CA LEU A 67 11.61 3.48 8.27
C LEU A 67 11.81 1.96 8.32
N LYS A 68 11.57 1.36 9.48
CA LYS A 68 11.62 -0.10 9.69
C LYS A 68 10.25 -0.73 9.66
N ARG A 69 9.21 0.03 9.99
CA ARG A 69 7.82 -0.43 10.01
C ARG A 69 6.89 0.61 9.39
N VAL A 70 5.74 0.15 8.92
CA VAL A 70 4.66 1.00 8.38
C VAL A 70 3.31 0.47 8.87
N PRO A 71 2.33 1.34 9.15
CA PRO A 71 0.98 0.89 9.43
C PRO A 71 0.35 0.35 8.15
N CYS A 72 -0.12 -0.88 8.24
CA CYS A 72 -0.76 -1.57 7.15
C CYS A 72 -2.17 -2.04 7.53
N ILE A 73 -3.04 -2.04 6.54
CA ILE A 73 -4.26 -2.85 6.55
C ILE A 73 -4.00 -4.05 5.65
N GLN A 74 -4.26 -5.24 6.19
CA GLN A 74 -3.97 -6.50 5.52
C GLN A 74 -5.27 -7.16 5.06
N LEU A 75 -5.41 -7.35 3.76
CA LEU A 75 -6.61 -7.90 3.13
C LEU A 75 -6.26 -9.05 2.21
N ASP A 76 -7.23 -9.93 2.00
CA ASP A 76 -7.16 -10.97 0.98
C ASP A 76 -7.91 -10.47 -0.26
N TYR A 77 -7.47 -10.83 -1.47
CA TYR A 77 -8.21 -10.45 -2.68
C TYR A 77 -9.61 -11.08 -2.78
N ALA A 78 -9.87 -12.14 -2.01
CA ALA A 78 -11.19 -12.73 -1.86
C ALA A 78 -12.08 -11.98 -0.85
N ASP A 79 -11.54 -11.01 -0.12
CA ASP A 79 -12.31 -10.18 0.81
C ASP A 79 -13.33 -9.34 0.01
N PRO A 80 -14.63 -9.42 0.33
CA PRO A 80 -15.68 -8.71 -0.42
C PRO A 80 -15.52 -7.18 -0.37
N ARG A 81 -14.72 -6.68 0.58
CA ARG A 81 -14.40 -5.26 0.71
C ARG A 81 -13.42 -4.75 -0.35
N VAL A 82 -12.77 -5.64 -1.11
CA VAL A 82 -11.77 -5.29 -2.12
C VAL A 82 -12.28 -5.62 -3.52
N CYS A 83 -12.18 -4.64 -4.43
CA CYS A 83 -12.38 -4.87 -5.85
C CYS A 83 -11.18 -4.31 -6.61
N VAL A 84 -10.59 -5.10 -7.53
CA VAL A 84 -9.49 -4.65 -8.38
C VAL A 84 -9.93 -4.55 -9.84
N ARG A 85 -9.56 -3.44 -10.47
CA ARG A 85 -9.84 -3.14 -11.86
C ARG A 85 -8.60 -2.64 -12.58
N HIS A 86 -8.57 -2.77 -13.89
CA HIS A 86 -7.55 -2.12 -14.70
C HIS A 86 -7.76 -0.60 -14.65
N TRP A 87 -6.70 0.15 -14.36
CA TRP A 87 -6.80 1.58 -14.07
C TRP A 87 -7.39 2.38 -15.24
N GLN A 88 -6.96 2.08 -16.47
CA GLN A 88 -7.37 2.84 -17.66
C GLN A 88 -8.74 2.43 -18.22
N THR A 89 -9.08 1.15 -18.14
CA THR A 89 -10.27 0.59 -18.83
C THR A 89 -11.43 0.36 -17.86
N GLY A 90 -11.17 0.31 -16.54
CA GLY A 90 -12.17 0.01 -15.51
C GLY A 90 -12.67 -1.44 -15.51
N GLN A 91 -12.15 -2.29 -16.40
CA GLN A 91 -12.49 -3.71 -16.46
C GLN A 91 -11.94 -4.45 -15.23
N ALA A 92 -12.56 -5.58 -14.87
CA ALA A 92 -12.04 -6.43 -13.81
C ALA A 92 -10.60 -6.84 -14.11
N PHE A 93 -9.73 -6.82 -13.10
CA PHE A 93 -8.34 -7.23 -13.24
C PHE A 93 -8.14 -8.63 -12.69
N GLU A 94 -7.35 -9.45 -13.37
CA GLU A 94 -7.08 -10.81 -12.92
C GLU A 94 -6.07 -10.82 -11.76
N VAL A 95 -6.54 -11.22 -10.58
CA VAL A 95 -5.71 -11.28 -9.36
C VAL A 95 -4.52 -12.23 -9.51
N ALA A 96 -4.69 -13.34 -10.23
CA ALA A 96 -3.61 -14.30 -10.48
C ALA A 96 -2.43 -13.64 -11.20
N GLN A 97 -2.70 -12.73 -12.14
CA GLN A 97 -1.67 -11.97 -12.83
C GLN A 97 -0.82 -11.16 -11.84
N ILE A 98 -1.45 -10.51 -10.85
CA ILE A 98 -0.74 -9.76 -9.81
C ILE A 98 0.27 -10.66 -9.08
N PHE A 99 -0.19 -11.82 -8.59
CA PHE A 99 0.68 -12.75 -7.88
C PHE A 99 1.85 -13.21 -8.75
N THR A 100 1.57 -13.66 -9.98
CA THR A 100 2.61 -14.17 -10.89
C THR A 100 3.65 -13.13 -11.27
N THR A 101 3.25 -11.87 -11.54
CA THR A 101 4.18 -10.79 -11.86
C THR A 101 5.10 -10.48 -10.67
N ILE A 102 4.54 -10.33 -9.47
CA ILE A 102 5.34 -9.99 -8.30
C ILE A 102 6.24 -11.15 -7.87
N GLU A 103 5.80 -12.41 -8.04
CA GLU A 103 6.63 -13.60 -7.81
C GLU A 103 7.83 -13.71 -8.75
N ARG A 104 7.72 -13.19 -9.97
CA ARG A 104 8.86 -13.07 -10.91
C ARG A 104 9.83 -11.93 -10.55
N GLY A 105 9.53 -11.14 -9.53
CA GLY A 105 10.31 -9.96 -9.15
C GLY A 105 10.09 -8.76 -10.07
N GLU A 106 9.04 -8.81 -10.89
CA GLU A 106 8.66 -7.74 -11.81
C GLU A 106 7.72 -6.75 -11.11
N LEU A 107 7.61 -5.54 -11.68
CA LEU A 107 6.64 -4.53 -11.27
C LEU A 107 5.75 -4.20 -12.46
N PHE A 108 4.47 -3.96 -12.18
CA PHE A 108 3.58 -3.39 -13.18
C PHE A 108 3.98 -1.94 -13.50
N PRO A 109 3.71 -1.45 -14.72
CA PRO A 109 3.81 -0.03 -15.03
C PRO A 109 2.95 0.83 -14.10
N TYR A 110 3.32 2.10 -13.96
CA TYR A 110 2.58 3.05 -13.14
C TYR A 110 1.11 3.17 -13.59
N LYS A 111 0.18 3.04 -12.64
CA LYS A 111 -1.28 3.09 -12.87
C LYS A 111 -1.76 1.95 -13.76
N THR A 112 -1.45 0.72 -13.34
CA THR A 112 -1.96 -0.49 -13.99
C THR A 112 -3.22 -1.01 -13.30
N THR A 113 -3.19 -1.11 -11.96
CA THR A 113 -4.29 -1.62 -11.15
C THR A 113 -4.92 -0.52 -10.31
N ARG A 114 -6.24 -0.59 -10.13
CA ARG A 114 -7.01 0.30 -9.28
C ARG A 114 -7.83 -0.53 -8.31
N HIS A 115 -7.49 -0.46 -7.04
CA HIS A 115 -8.26 -1.09 -5.97
C HIS A 115 -9.31 -0.12 -5.43
N ALA A 116 -10.51 -0.64 -5.20
CA ALA A 116 -11.57 0.03 -4.47
C ALA A 116 -11.82 -0.73 -3.17
N PHE A 117 -12.10 0.03 -2.11
CA PHE A 117 -12.28 -0.47 -0.75
C PHE A 117 -13.63 0.00 -0.20
N ASP A 118 -14.41 -0.91 0.37
CA ASP A 118 -15.69 -0.61 1.03
C ASP A 118 -15.82 -1.38 2.35
N PRO A 119 -15.93 -0.74 3.53
CA PRO A 119 -16.14 0.70 3.75
C PRO A 119 -14.89 1.54 3.41
N ALA A 120 -15.01 2.87 3.55
CA ALA A 120 -13.89 3.78 3.41
C ALA A 120 -12.74 3.41 4.37
N LEU A 121 -11.50 3.56 3.88
CA LEU A 121 -10.30 3.27 4.66
C LEU A 121 -10.16 4.27 5.82
N PRO A 122 -9.78 3.82 7.02
CA PRO A 122 -9.55 4.72 8.15
C PRO A 122 -8.25 5.51 7.96
N VAL A 123 -8.21 6.68 8.60
CA VAL A 123 -6.96 7.42 8.81
C VAL A 123 -6.27 6.95 10.08
N VAL A 124 -4.97 7.24 10.18
CA VAL A 124 -4.15 7.00 11.37
C VAL A 124 -3.45 8.28 11.79
N SER A 125 -2.83 8.26 12.96
CA SER A 125 -1.87 9.29 13.36
C SER A 125 -0.82 8.62 14.23
N ILE A 126 0.25 8.15 13.58
CA ILE A 126 1.35 7.46 14.25
C ILE A 126 2.57 8.37 14.20
N PRO A 127 3.17 8.76 15.33
CA PRO A 127 4.40 9.55 15.34
C PRO A 127 5.48 8.87 14.51
N LEU A 128 6.13 9.62 13.62
CA LEU A 128 7.11 9.07 12.69
C LEU A 128 8.27 8.37 13.42
N GLN A 129 8.62 8.85 14.62
CA GLN A 129 9.67 8.25 15.46
C GLN A 129 9.39 6.77 15.79
N CYS A 130 8.13 6.39 16.00
CA CYS A 130 7.74 5.01 16.34
C CYS A 130 7.93 4.03 15.17
N LEU A 131 8.23 4.52 13.97
CA LEU A 131 8.38 3.71 12.76
C LEU A 131 9.84 3.42 12.39
N TYR A 132 10.81 4.00 13.11
CA TYR A 132 12.25 3.75 12.92
C TYR A 132 12.79 2.56 13.71
N ASP A 133 12.06 2.12 14.75
CA ASP A 133 12.44 0.98 15.59
C ASP A 133 12.00 -0.35 14.98
#